data_AF-A0A800DP99-F1
#
_entry.id   AF-A0A800DP99-F1
#
_cell.length_a   1.000
_cell.length_b   1.000
_cell.length_c   1.000
_cell.angle_alpha   90.00
_cell.angle_beta   90.00
_cell.angle_gamma   90.00
#
_symmetry.space_group_name_H-M   'P 1'
#
loop_
_entity.id
_entity.type
_entity.pdbx_description
1 polymer ?
#
loop_
_entity_poly.entity_id
_entity_poly.type
_entity_poly.pdbx_seq_one_letter_code
_entity_poly.pdbx_strand_id
1 'polypeptide(L)'
;MKNKKFPLRPVLIAIILIPLNSYWIAYQEVAWYARLTYVVPFPNVIFTIFLLTAFNALLSRFSKMALTYGELLVIYILLSIASAISNNLMLAEVIPSFGYAYWYATPENEWREVIWKHLPGWLTVNDKDILRGYYEGGSSLYNMRTIRTWLSPILAWSSFTFVMVFVMLCLSVVLRRQWTESERLTYPTIRLPLEMTNPESGFFRNRLMWMGFAMADIWNIA
;
A
#
# COMPACT_ATOMS: atom_id res chain seq x y z
N MET A 1 -18.68 27.62 -9.91
CA MET A 1 -17.87 26.45 -9.56
C MET A 1 -16.53 26.55 -10.29
N LYS A 2 -15.41 26.81 -9.58
CA LYS A 2 -14.08 26.87 -10.22
C LYS A 2 -13.77 25.51 -10.84
N ASN A 3 -13.40 25.47 -12.12
CA ASN A 3 -12.86 24.29 -12.80
C ASN A 3 -11.66 23.75 -12.01
N LYS A 4 -11.89 22.79 -11.10
CA LYS A 4 -10.82 22.04 -10.44
C LYS A 4 -10.21 21.16 -11.52
N LYS A 5 -9.08 21.60 -12.09
CA LYS A 5 -8.28 20.77 -12.98
C LYS A 5 -7.94 19.47 -12.24
N PHE A 6 -8.11 18.34 -12.91
CA PHE A 6 -7.72 17.04 -12.38
C PHE A 6 -6.24 17.09 -11.97
N PRO A 7 -5.86 16.60 -10.77
CA PRO A 7 -4.49 16.69 -10.26
C PRO A 7 -3.58 15.66 -10.95
N LEU A 8 -3.39 15.78 -12.27
CA LEU A 8 -2.68 14.80 -13.11
C LEU A 8 -1.22 14.63 -12.65
N ARG A 9 -0.54 15.73 -12.36
CA ARG A 9 0.87 15.74 -11.97
C ARG A 9 1.17 14.92 -10.71
N PRO A 10 0.53 15.15 -9.55
CA PRO A 10 0.76 14.33 -8.36
C PRO A 10 0.28 12.87 -8.55
N VAL A 11 -0.75 12.64 -9.37
CA VAL A 11 -1.19 11.27 -9.71
C VAL A 11 -0.11 10.52 -10.47
N LEU A 12 0.54 11.13 -11.47
CA LEU A 12 1.64 10.52 -12.21
C LEU A 12 2.84 10.21 -11.30
N ILE A 13 3.18 11.13 -10.39
CA ILE A 13 4.25 10.91 -9.40
C ILE A 13 3.88 9.73 -8.49
N ALA A 14 2.64 9.69 -7.99
CA ALA A 14 2.19 8.59 -7.16
C ALA A 14 2.22 7.24 -7.91
N ILE A 15 1.81 7.19 -9.19
CA ILE A 15 1.87 5.97 -10.01
C ILE A 15 3.29 5.41 -10.10
N ILE A 16 4.31 6.28 -10.19
CA ILE A 16 5.72 5.85 -10.19
C ILE A 16 6.16 5.38 -8.81
N LEU A 17 5.72 6.07 -7.75
CA LEU A 17 6.11 5.74 -6.37
C LEU A 17 5.41 4.51 -5.81
N ILE A 18 4.20 4.18 -6.28
CA ILE A 18 3.40 3.05 -5.77
C ILE A 18 4.16 1.72 -5.90
N PRO A 19 4.69 1.30 -7.07
CA PRO A 19 5.45 0.05 -7.18
C PRO A 19 6.67 0.01 -6.27
N LEU A 20 7.40 1.13 -6.14
CA LEU A 20 8.56 1.23 -5.24
C LEU A 20 8.14 1.08 -3.77
N ASN A 21 7.04 1.72 -3.38
CA ASN A 21 6.48 1.64 -2.05
C ASN A 21 5.94 0.23 -1.74
N SER A 22 5.22 -0.40 -2.66
CA SER A 22 4.74 -1.78 -2.51
C SER A 22 5.88 -2.79 -2.44
N TYR A 23 6.94 -2.61 -3.23
CA TYR A 23 8.15 -3.42 -3.14
C TYR A 23 8.83 -3.25 -1.77
N TRP A 24 8.93 -2.00 -1.29
CA TRP A 24 9.51 -1.73 0.03
C TRP A 24 8.70 -2.38 1.16
N ILE A 25 7.37 -2.31 1.10
CA ILE A 25 6.48 -3.02 2.04
C ILE A 25 6.71 -4.52 1.96
N ALA A 26 6.71 -5.11 0.75
CA ALA A 26 6.94 -6.54 0.57
C ALA A 26 8.27 -6.98 1.19
N TYR A 27 9.34 -6.24 0.92
CA TYR A 27 10.67 -6.55 1.46
C TYR A 27 10.70 -6.44 2.99
N GLN A 28 10.17 -5.36 3.55
CA GLN A 28 10.21 -5.14 5.01
C GLN A 28 9.28 -6.08 5.78
N GLU A 29 8.04 -6.26 5.33
CA GLU A 29 7.06 -7.06 6.04
C GLU A 29 7.25 -8.57 5.87
N VAL A 30 7.68 -9.01 4.68
CA VAL A 30 7.85 -10.45 4.39
C VAL A 30 9.25 -10.92 4.73
N ALA A 31 10.31 -10.19 4.35
CA ALA A 31 11.68 -10.64 4.58
C ALA A 31 12.22 -10.25 5.96
N TRP A 32 11.86 -9.07 6.46
CA TRP A 32 12.35 -8.54 7.75
C TRP A 32 11.32 -8.62 8.88
N TYR A 33 10.10 -9.09 8.60
CA TYR A 33 8.98 -9.15 9.54
C TYR A 33 8.64 -7.82 10.22
N ALA A 34 9.09 -6.70 9.64
CA ALA A 34 8.85 -5.34 10.13
C ALA A 34 7.48 -4.87 9.64
N ARG A 35 6.49 -4.84 10.53
CA ARG A 35 5.05 -4.66 10.24
C ARG A 35 4.64 -3.20 9.96
N LEU A 36 5.11 -2.63 8.86
CA LEU A 36 4.88 -1.22 8.50
C LEU A 36 3.41 -0.85 8.33
N THR A 37 2.57 -1.75 7.84
CA THR A 37 1.15 -1.52 7.53
C THR A 37 0.22 -1.77 8.71
N TYR A 38 0.76 -2.10 9.89
CA TYR A 38 -0.04 -2.45 11.07
C TYR A 38 -0.40 -1.23 11.93
N VAL A 39 0.22 -0.08 11.67
CA VAL A 39 0.01 1.15 12.43
C VAL A 39 -0.27 2.31 11.48
N VAL A 40 -1.26 3.13 11.83
CA VAL A 40 -1.61 4.37 11.12
C VAL A 40 -1.17 5.58 11.97
N PRO A 41 -0.54 6.60 11.39
CA PRO A 41 -0.20 6.74 9.97
C PRO A 41 0.93 5.78 9.55
N PHE A 42 0.86 5.29 8.31
CA PHE A 42 1.82 4.31 7.79
C PHE A 42 3.25 4.87 7.74
N PRO A 43 4.23 4.28 8.45
CA PRO A 43 5.59 4.81 8.55
C PRO A 43 6.30 4.94 7.19
N ASN A 44 6.09 3.98 6.28
CA ASN A 44 6.65 4.04 4.92
C ASN A 44 6.15 5.27 4.17
N VAL A 45 4.86 5.57 4.25
CA VAL A 45 4.26 6.74 3.59
C VAL A 45 4.76 8.03 4.22
N ILE A 46 4.81 8.09 5.56
CA ILE A 46 5.35 9.25 6.28
C ILE A 46 6.80 9.52 5.89
N PHE A 47 7.62 8.47 5.80
CA PHE A 47 9.01 8.58 5.38
C PHE A 47 9.13 9.04 3.90
N THR A 48 8.31 8.49 3.00
CA THR A 48 8.29 8.96 1.61
C THR A 48 7.89 10.44 1.50
N ILE A 49 6.87 10.88 2.26
CA ILE A 49 6.45 12.28 2.29
C ILE A 49 7.52 13.17 2.92
N PHE A 50 8.21 12.71 3.97
CA PHE A 50 9.36 13.40 4.54
C PHE A 50 10.43 13.70 3.47
N LEU A 51 10.85 12.66 2.74
CA LEU A 51 11.85 12.80 1.68
C LEU A 51 11.35 13.69 0.54
N LEU A 52 10.10 13.53 0.12
CA LEU A 52 9.49 14.37 -0.91
C LEU A 52 9.43 15.83 -0.49
N THR A 53 9.02 16.13 0.74
CA THR A 53 8.99 17.52 1.21
C THR A 53 10.40 18.10 1.34
N ALA A 54 11.38 17.34 1.82
CA ALA A 54 12.76 17.78 1.90
C ALA A 54 13.33 18.10 0.51
N PHE A 55 13.13 17.20 -0.46
CA PHE A 55 13.51 17.42 -1.85
C PHE A 55 12.76 18.61 -2.47
N ASN A 56 11.47 18.74 -2.19
CA ASN A 56 10.65 19.84 -2.68
C ASN A 56 11.10 21.21 -2.14
N ALA A 57 11.51 21.29 -0.87
CA ALA A 57 12.04 22.51 -0.26
C ALA A 57 13.40 22.92 -0.85
N LEU A 58 14.21 21.96 -1.30
CA LEU A 58 15.43 22.25 -2.05
C LEU A 58 15.10 22.71 -3.47
N LEU A 59 14.21 21.98 -4.15
CA LEU A 59 13.80 22.29 -5.52
C LEU A 59 13.13 23.66 -5.64
N SER A 60 12.33 24.07 -4.65
CA SER A 60 11.65 25.37 -4.64
C SER A 60 12.60 26.57 -4.62
N ARG A 61 13.87 26.36 -4.24
CA ARG A 61 14.90 27.42 -4.31
C ARG A 61 15.39 27.67 -5.73
N PHE A 62 15.26 26.68 -6.61
CA PHE A 62 15.88 26.69 -7.95
C PHE A 62 14.87 26.54 -9.10
N SER A 63 13.64 26.10 -8.83
CA SER A 63 12.66 25.79 -9.86
C SER A 63 11.23 26.15 -9.46
N LYS A 64 10.45 26.61 -10.46
CA LYS A 64 8.99 26.80 -10.35
C LYS A 64 8.22 25.48 -10.38
N MET A 65 8.90 24.36 -10.62
CA MET A 65 8.33 23.01 -10.59
C MET A 65 8.24 22.45 -9.16
N ALA A 66 8.22 23.27 -8.11
CA ALA A 66 7.93 22.76 -6.77
C ALA A 66 6.50 22.17 -6.72
N LEU A 67 6.33 21.13 -5.92
CA LEU A 67 5.03 20.58 -5.56
C LEU A 67 4.35 21.51 -4.56
N THR A 68 3.06 21.73 -4.79
CA THR A 68 2.19 22.47 -3.88
C THR A 68 1.75 21.59 -2.71
N TYR A 69 1.27 22.23 -1.64
CA TYR A 69 0.65 21.55 -0.49
C TYR A 69 -0.42 20.53 -0.94
N GLY A 70 -1.33 20.95 -1.83
CA GLY A 70 -2.38 20.08 -2.35
C GLY A 70 -1.85 18.89 -3.15
N GLU A 71 -0.76 19.07 -3.92
CA GLU A 71 -0.13 17.98 -4.66
C GLU A 71 0.53 16.96 -3.73
N LEU A 72 1.24 17.41 -2.69
CA LEU A 72 1.83 16.52 -1.68
C LEU A 72 0.76 15.73 -0.92
N LEU A 73 -0.37 16.37 -0.57
CA LEU A 73 -1.49 15.68 0.05
C LEU A 73 -2.13 14.62 -0.85
N VAL A 74 -2.26 14.89 -2.15
CA VAL A 74 -2.77 13.89 -3.11
C VAL A 74 -1.82 12.69 -3.16
N ILE A 75 -0.51 12.92 -3.20
CA ILE A 75 0.49 11.83 -3.16
C ILE A 75 0.37 11.03 -1.85
N TYR A 76 0.27 11.70 -0.71
CA TYR A 76 0.08 11.06 0.60
C TYR A 76 -1.16 10.15 0.63
N ILE A 77 -2.29 10.63 0.12
CA ILE A 77 -3.55 9.85 0.06
C ILE A 77 -3.37 8.63 -0.83
N LEU A 78 -2.84 8.81 -2.05
CA LEU A 78 -2.66 7.71 -3.01
C LEU A 78 -1.70 6.64 -2.49
N LEU A 79 -0.58 7.04 -1.88
CA LEU A 79 0.36 6.11 -1.26
C LEU A 79 -0.23 5.39 -0.04
N SER A 80 -1.06 6.07 0.75
CA SER A 80 -1.74 5.46 1.90
C SER A 80 -2.75 4.41 1.45
N ILE A 81 -3.55 4.68 0.42
CA ILE A 81 -4.48 3.71 -0.18
C ILE A 81 -3.70 2.53 -0.75
N ALA A 82 -2.63 2.78 -1.50
CA ALA A 82 -1.79 1.73 -2.06
C ALA A 82 -1.16 0.85 -0.97
N SER A 83 -0.64 1.45 0.12
CA SER A 83 -0.06 0.71 1.25
C SER A 83 -1.09 -0.14 1.98
N ALA A 84 -2.31 0.36 2.14
CA ALA A 84 -3.40 -0.40 2.76
C ALA A 84 -3.78 -1.64 1.94
N ILE A 85 -3.70 -1.56 0.60
CA ILE A 85 -3.95 -2.68 -0.30
C ILE A 85 -2.75 -3.65 -0.36
N SER A 86 -1.52 -3.12 -0.42
CA SER A 86 -0.27 -3.90 -0.51
C SER A 86 0.25 -4.38 0.85
N ASN A 87 -0.63 -4.64 1.82
CA ASN A 87 -0.22 -5.10 3.15
C ASN A 87 0.26 -6.56 3.16
N ASN A 88 0.87 -6.97 4.27
CA ASN A 88 1.38 -8.33 4.47
C ASN A 88 0.32 -9.41 4.23
N LEU A 89 -0.92 -9.22 4.69
CA LEU A 89 -1.98 -10.21 4.48
C LEU A 89 -2.25 -10.43 2.99
N MET A 90 -2.27 -9.36 2.20
CA MET A 90 -2.45 -9.50 0.75
C MET A 90 -1.25 -10.21 0.11
N LEU A 91 -0.03 -9.80 0.46
CA LEU A 91 1.19 -10.27 -0.19
C LEU A 91 1.63 -11.67 0.23
N ALA A 92 1.50 -12.00 1.51
CA ALA A 92 2.01 -13.23 2.11
C ALA A 92 0.94 -14.31 2.35
N GLU A 93 -0.35 -13.93 2.42
CA GLU A 93 -1.43 -14.89 2.67
C GLU A 93 -2.32 -15.07 1.43
N VAL A 94 -2.90 -13.98 0.92
CA VAL A 94 -3.88 -14.05 -0.17
C VAL A 94 -3.25 -14.54 -1.46
N ILE A 95 -2.16 -13.92 -1.93
CA ILE A 95 -1.53 -14.32 -3.20
C ILE A 95 -1.04 -15.77 -3.16
N PRO A 96 -0.30 -16.24 -2.13
CA PRO A 96 0.11 -17.64 -2.06
C PRO A 96 -1.06 -18.62 -1.98
N SER A 97 -2.18 -18.23 -1.37
CA SER A 97 -3.37 -19.10 -1.28
C SER A 97 -3.94 -19.51 -2.64
N PHE A 98 -3.64 -18.78 -3.73
CA PHE A 98 -4.16 -19.08 -5.06
C PHE A 98 -3.78 -20.48 -5.53
N GLY A 99 -2.59 -20.96 -5.19
CA GLY A 99 -2.07 -22.27 -5.59
C GLY A 99 -1.77 -23.22 -4.44
N TYR A 100 -1.81 -22.73 -3.19
CA TYR A 100 -1.30 -23.44 -2.02
C TYR A 100 -1.89 -24.84 -1.84
N ALA A 101 -3.22 -24.94 -1.90
CA ALA A 101 -3.93 -26.21 -1.73
C ALA A 101 -3.66 -27.23 -2.85
N TYR A 102 -3.25 -26.78 -4.05
CA TYR A 102 -2.88 -27.65 -5.16
C TYR A 102 -1.41 -28.08 -5.07
N TRP A 103 -0.53 -27.14 -4.72
CA TRP A 103 0.91 -27.38 -4.61
C TRP A 103 1.26 -28.32 -3.46
N TYR A 104 0.74 -28.05 -2.26
CA TYR A 104 1.04 -28.79 -1.03
C TYR A 104 0.08 -29.96 -0.75
N ALA A 105 -0.76 -30.37 -1.71
CA ALA A 105 -1.59 -31.57 -1.55
C ALA A 105 -0.70 -32.83 -1.48
N THR A 106 -0.82 -33.58 -0.39
CA THR A 106 -0.16 -34.88 -0.18
C THR A 106 -1.21 -35.95 0.13
N PRO A 107 -0.90 -37.25 -0.04
CA PRO A 107 -1.83 -38.32 0.33
C PRO A 107 -2.25 -38.29 1.81
N GLU A 108 -1.38 -37.79 2.70
CA GLU A 108 -1.63 -37.76 4.15
C GLU A 108 -2.57 -36.62 4.58
N ASN A 109 -2.63 -35.52 3.83
CA ASN A 109 -3.52 -34.40 4.14
C ASN A 109 -4.88 -34.49 3.45
N GLU A 110 -5.03 -35.39 2.47
CA GLU A 110 -6.28 -35.65 1.73
C GLU A 110 -6.89 -34.38 1.09
N TRP A 111 -6.09 -33.34 0.84
CA TRP A 111 -6.60 -32.07 0.32
C TRP A 111 -7.17 -32.21 -1.09
N ARG A 112 -6.71 -33.21 -1.84
CA ARG A 112 -7.24 -33.50 -3.17
C ARG A 112 -8.69 -33.97 -3.11
N GLU A 113 -9.02 -34.83 -2.16
CA GLU A 113 -10.34 -35.44 -1.98
C GLU A 113 -11.30 -34.47 -1.26
N VAL A 114 -10.78 -33.72 -0.29
CA VAL A 114 -11.58 -32.87 0.59
C VAL A 114 -11.72 -31.45 0.05
N ILE A 115 -10.62 -30.82 -0.39
CA ILE A 115 -10.58 -29.37 -0.65
C ILE A 115 -10.75 -29.03 -2.13
N TRP A 116 -10.08 -29.74 -3.04
CA TRP A 116 -10.01 -29.34 -4.47
C TRP A 116 -11.37 -29.17 -5.13
N LYS A 117 -12.36 -30.01 -4.77
CA LYS A 117 -13.74 -29.93 -5.28
C LYS A 117 -14.47 -28.64 -4.91
N HIS A 118 -14.01 -27.93 -3.88
CA HIS A 118 -14.60 -26.69 -3.40
C HIS A 118 -13.83 -25.45 -3.86
N LEU A 119 -12.71 -25.62 -4.55
CA LEU A 119 -11.89 -24.50 -5.01
C LEU A 119 -12.29 -24.10 -6.43
N PRO A 120 -12.87 -22.90 -6.63
CA PRO A 120 -13.23 -22.43 -7.96
C PRO A 120 -11.98 -22.13 -8.78
N GLY A 121 -11.87 -22.77 -9.95
CA GLY A 121 -10.74 -22.59 -10.87
C GLY A 121 -10.54 -21.18 -11.42
N TRP A 122 -11.53 -20.28 -11.25
CA TRP A 122 -11.39 -18.87 -11.63
C TRP A 122 -10.76 -18.00 -10.53
N LEU A 123 -10.72 -18.46 -9.27
CA LEU A 123 -10.04 -17.80 -8.13
C LEU A 123 -8.69 -18.43 -7.77
N THR A 124 -8.42 -19.65 -8.27
CA THR A 124 -7.24 -20.44 -7.89
C THR A 124 -6.47 -20.90 -9.12
N VAL A 125 -5.17 -21.18 -8.96
CA VAL A 125 -4.30 -21.78 -9.96
C VAL A 125 -4.11 -23.26 -9.62
N ASN A 126 -4.60 -24.15 -10.48
CA ASN A 126 -4.54 -25.61 -10.26
C ASN A 126 -3.44 -26.31 -11.07
N ASP A 127 -2.82 -25.63 -12.04
CA ASP A 127 -1.78 -26.18 -12.91
C ASP A 127 -0.43 -26.28 -12.15
N LYS A 128 -0.02 -27.51 -11.82
CA LYS A 128 1.23 -27.76 -11.08
C LYS A 128 2.49 -27.37 -11.84
N ASP A 129 2.50 -27.43 -13.17
CA ASP A 129 3.67 -27.05 -13.96
C ASP A 129 3.90 -25.53 -13.88
N ILE A 130 2.80 -24.77 -13.85
CA ILE A 130 2.85 -23.32 -13.67
C ILE A 130 3.20 -22.95 -12.23
N LEU A 131 2.63 -23.66 -11.24
CA LEU A 131 2.97 -23.46 -9.83
C LEU A 131 4.42 -23.80 -9.54
N ARG A 132 5.01 -24.79 -10.21
CA ARG A 132 6.43 -25.11 -10.09
C ARG A 132 7.30 -23.90 -10.41
N GLY A 133 6.98 -23.20 -11.49
CA GLY A 133 7.66 -21.96 -11.85
C GLY A 133 7.53 -20.83 -10.83
N TYR A 134 6.44 -20.81 -10.05
CA TYR A 134 6.18 -19.85 -8.98
C TYR A 134 6.91 -20.21 -7.66
N TYR A 135 6.90 -21.49 -7.27
CA TYR A 135 7.50 -21.95 -6.01
C TYR A 135 8.99 -22.27 -6.11
N GLU A 136 9.43 -22.93 -7.19
CA GLU A 136 10.82 -23.37 -7.37
C GLU A 136 11.64 -22.37 -8.21
N GLY A 137 10.97 -21.44 -8.90
CA GLY A 137 11.61 -20.52 -9.84
C GLY A 137 11.94 -21.21 -11.18
N GLY A 138 12.88 -20.63 -11.94
CA GLY A 138 13.36 -21.19 -13.22
C GLY A 138 12.39 -21.05 -14.41
N SER A 139 11.23 -20.41 -14.22
CA SER A 139 10.27 -20.15 -15.29
C SER A 139 10.27 -18.68 -15.72
N SER A 140 9.94 -18.42 -16.99
CA SER A 140 9.75 -17.05 -17.48
C SER A 140 8.33 -16.58 -17.21
N LEU A 141 8.19 -15.45 -16.48
CA LEU A 141 6.91 -14.77 -16.28
C LEU A 141 6.26 -14.33 -17.60
N TYR A 142 7.06 -14.14 -18.66
CA TYR A 142 6.60 -13.69 -19.97
C TYR A 142 6.02 -14.82 -20.83
N ASN A 143 5.95 -16.05 -20.32
CA ASN A 143 5.26 -17.12 -21.02
C ASN A 143 3.75 -16.81 -21.06
N MET A 144 3.20 -16.75 -22.28
CA MET A 144 1.78 -16.49 -22.50
C MET A 144 0.87 -17.49 -21.76
N ARG A 145 1.31 -18.74 -21.59
CA ARG A 145 0.57 -19.75 -20.81
C ARG A 145 0.49 -19.36 -19.32
N THR A 146 1.60 -18.94 -18.73
CA THR A 146 1.67 -18.47 -17.34
C THR A 146 0.75 -17.27 -17.15
N ILE A 147 0.87 -16.25 -18.01
CA ILE A 147 0.05 -15.04 -17.92
C ILE A 147 -1.45 -15.38 -17.99
N ARG A 148 -1.88 -16.18 -18.96
CA ARG A 148 -3.29 -16.56 -19.12
C ARG A 148 -3.85 -17.29 -17.91
N THR A 149 -3.06 -18.16 -17.29
CA THR A 149 -3.50 -18.95 -16.14
C THR A 149 -3.66 -18.09 -14.89
N TRP A 150 -2.73 -17.15 -14.66
CA TRP A 150 -2.79 -16.23 -13.53
C TRP A 150 -3.80 -15.09 -13.73
N LEU A 151 -4.15 -14.77 -14.98
CA LEU A 151 -5.03 -13.64 -15.29
C LEU A 151 -6.41 -13.78 -14.64
N SER A 152 -7.03 -14.96 -14.67
CA SER A 152 -8.36 -15.16 -14.09
C SER A 152 -8.37 -14.95 -12.57
N PRO A 153 -7.52 -15.63 -11.77
CA PRO A 153 -7.41 -15.38 -10.33
C PRO A 153 -7.09 -13.92 -9.99
N ILE A 154 -6.13 -13.31 -10.70
CA ILE A 154 -5.73 -11.92 -10.45
C ILE A 154 -6.89 -10.97 -10.69
N LEU A 155 -7.63 -11.11 -11.79
CA LEU A 155 -8.78 -10.26 -12.08
C LEU A 155 -9.90 -10.44 -11.06
N ALA A 156 -10.18 -11.68 -10.66
CA ALA A 156 -11.20 -12.00 -9.67
C ALA A 156 -10.89 -11.35 -8.30
N TRP A 157 -9.68 -11.56 -7.78
CA TRP A 157 -9.23 -10.99 -6.51
C TRP A 157 -9.07 -9.47 -6.56
N SER A 158 -8.62 -8.92 -7.70
CA SER A 158 -8.54 -7.48 -7.90
C SER A 158 -9.93 -6.84 -7.91
N SER A 159 -10.90 -7.46 -8.58
CA SER A 159 -12.29 -7.00 -8.60
C SER A 159 -12.91 -7.05 -7.20
N PHE A 160 -12.71 -8.14 -6.46
CA PHE A 160 -13.17 -8.25 -5.08
C PHE A 160 -12.57 -7.14 -4.20
N THR A 161 -11.26 -6.94 -4.27
CA THR A 161 -10.54 -5.90 -3.52
C THR A 161 -11.06 -4.51 -3.88
N PHE A 162 -11.27 -4.24 -5.17
CA PHE A 162 -11.82 -2.97 -5.64
C PHE A 162 -13.22 -2.70 -5.06
N VAL A 163 -14.13 -3.69 -5.12
CA VAL A 163 -15.48 -3.55 -4.56
C VAL A 163 -15.41 -3.33 -3.05
N MET A 164 -14.55 -4.06 -2.34
CA MET A 164 -14.37 -3.90 -0.89
C MET A 164 -13.90 -2.49 -0.53
N VAL A 165 -12.85 -1.98 -1.20
CA VAL A 165 -12.36 -0.61 -1.01
C VAL A 165 -13.43 0.41 -1.35
N PHE A 166 -14.17 0.20 -2.44
CA PHE A 166 -15.27 1.08 -2.85
C PHE A 166 -16.37 1.17 -1.79
N VAL A 167 -16.82 0.03 -1.25
CA VAL A 167 -17.81 -0.01 -0.16
C VAL A 167 -17.27 0.70 1.08
N MET A 168 -16.01 0.48 1.46
CA MET A 168 -15.39 1.18 2.59
C MET A 168 -15.33 2.69 2.38
N LEU A 169 -15.08 3.16 1.15
CA LEU A 169 -15.14 4.57 0.79
C LEU A 169 -16.57 5.11 0.89
N CYS A 170 -17.58 4.38 0.40
CA CYS A 170 -18.98 4.76 0.54
C CYS A 170 -19.40 4.87 2.01
N LEU A 171 -19.05 3.89 2.83
CA LEU A 171 -19.30 3.92 4.28
C LEU A 171 -18.61 5.10 4.94
N SER A 172 -17.35 5.38 4.57
CA SER A 172 -16.61 6.53 5.08
C SER A 172 -17.31 7.85 4.75
N VAL A 173 -17.90 7.99 3.56
CA VAL A 173 -18.65 9.19 3.16
C VAL A 173 -19.94 9.35 3.98
N VAL A 174 -20.69 8.27 4.20
CA VAL A 174 -21.92 8.28 4.99
C VAL A 174 -21.64 8.61 6.46
N LEU A 175 -20.66 7.91 7.05
CA LEU A 175 -20.29 8.05 8.46
C LEU A 175 -19.52 9.33 8.77
N ARG A 176 -18.85 9.94 7.78
CA ARG A 176 -18.08 11.18 7.95
C ARG A 176 -18.89 12.26 8.68
N ARG A 177 -20.16 12.44 8.31
CA ARG A 177 -21.01 13.48 8.92
C ARG A 177 -21.27 13.18 10.39
N GLN A 178 -21.65 11.95 10.71
CA GLN A 178 -21.90 11.50 12.08
C GLN A 178 -20.65 11.65 12.96
N TRP A 179 -19.50 11.17 12.48
CA TRP A 179 -18.24 11.22 13.22
C TRP A 179 -17.75 12.65 13.44
N THR A 180 -17.94 13.54 12.47
CA THR A 180 -17.45 14.93 12.57
C THR A 180 -18.39 15.81 13.40
N GLU A 181 -19.71 15.74 13.15
CA GLU A 181 -20.68 16.67 13.72
C GLU A 181 -21.22 16.19 15.07
N SER A 182 -21.55 14.90 15.20
CA SER A 182 -22.19 14.35 16.40
C SER A 182 -21.17 13.82 17.40
N GLU A 183 -20.25 12.98 16.95
CA GLU A 183 -19.27 12.31 17.84
C GLU A 183 -17.98 13.10 18.04
N ARG A 184 -17.75 14.14 17.22
CA ARG A 184 -16.57 15.01 17.24
C ARG A 184 -15.27 14.20 17.30
N LEU A 185 -15.21 13.13 16.53
CA LEU A 185 -14.05 12.25 16.48
C LEU A 185 -12.83 13.07 16.06
N THR A 186 -11.82 13.10 16.94
CA THR A 186 -10.57 13.75 16.61
C THR A 186 -9.79 12.83 15.67
N TYR A 187 -9.21 13.38 14.60
CA TYR A 187 -8.35 12.66 13.65
C TYR A 187 -6.88 12.97 13.93
N PRO A 188 -6.26 12.45 15.00
CA PRO A 188 -4.87 12.78 15.34
C PRO A 188 -3.86 12.23 14.35
N THR A 189 -4.16 11.08 13.72
CA THR A 189 -3.24 10.37 12.82
C THR A 189 -2.90 11.13 11.55
N ILE A 190 -3.79 12.04 11.09
CA ILE A 190 -3.54 12.87 9.91
C ILE A 190 -2.79 14.16 10.23
N ARG A 191 -2.61 14.53 11.50
CA ARG A 191 -1.93 15.78 11.89
C ARG A 191 -0.49 15.81 11.40
N LEU A 192 0.27 14.75 11.64
CA LEU A 192 1.66 14.66 11.21
C LEU A 192 1.84 14.90 9.70
N PRO A 193 1.17 14.15 8.79
CA PRO A 193 1.31 14.39 7.35
C PRO A 193 0.76 15.76 6.91
N LEU A 194 -0.26 16.31 7.57
CA LEU A 194 -0.73 17.67 7.29
C LEU A 194 0.36 18.71 7.62
N GLU A 195 0.95 18.65 8.81
CA GLU A 195 1.99 19.58 9.23
C GLU A 195 3.27 19.45 8.38
N MET A 196 3.62 18.22 7.98
CA MET A 196 4.78 17.96 7.11
C MET A 196 4.58 18.46 5.68
N THR A 197 3.35 18.53 5.18
CA THR A 197 3.09 18.99 3.81
C THR A 197 2.79 20.49 3.76
N ASN A 198 2.31 21.08 4.85
CA ASN A 198 1.99 22.49 4.94
C ASN A 198 3.27 23.35 5.06
N PRO A 199 3.57 24.24 4.09
CA PRO A 199 4.74 25.11 4.18
C PRO A 199 4.66 26.15 5.31
N GLU A 200 3.45 26.49 5.78
CA GLU A 200 3.24 27.50 6.82
C GLU A 200 3.34 26.94 8.25
N SER A 201 3.35 25.61 8.42
CA SER A 201 3.41 24.96 9.74
C SER A 201 4.67 25.27 10.54
N GLY A 202 5.77 25.56 9.83
CA GLY A 202 7.10 25.63 10.44
C GLY A 202 7.55 24.30 11.09
N PHE A 203 6.89 23.17 10.79
CA PHE A 203 7.13 21.87 11.44
C PHE A 203 8.62 21.48 11.43
N PHE A 204 9.26 21.52 10.26
CA PHE A 204 10.68 21.20 10.10
C PHE A 204 11.64 22.23 10.71
N ARG A 205 11.17 23.41 11.11
CA ARG A 205 11.97 24.43 11.81
C ARG A 205 11.89 24.27 13.33
N ASN A 206 10.99 23.43 13.84
CA ASN A 206 10.80 23.25 15.26
C ASN A 206 11.95 22.44 15.88
N ARG A 207 12.72 23.07 16.77
CA ARG A 207 13.88 22.45 17.44
C ARG A 207 13.48 21.30 18.39
N LEU A 208 12.31 21.40 19.04
CA LEU A 208 11.84 20.37 19.96
C LEU A 208 11.50 19.07 19.22
N MET A 209 10.96 19.18 18.00
CA MET A 209 10.71 18.02 17.14
C MET A 209 12.02 17.29 16.82
N TRP A 210 13.08 18.02 16.43
CA TRP A 210 14.38 17.42 16.13
C TRP A 210 15.07 16.84 17.36
N MET A 211 14.92 17.47 18.53
CA MET A 211 15.39 16.88 19.80
C MET A 211 14.69 15.56 20.10
N GLY A 212 13.37 15.49 19.93
CA GLY A 212 12.60 14.25 20.08
C GLY A 212 13.04 13.16 19.10
N PHE A 213 13.25 13.52 17.83
CA PHE A 213 13.74 12.60 16.80
C PHE A 213 15.12 12.05 17.15
N ALA A 214 16.07 12.91 17.55
CA ALA A 214 17.41 12.49 17.93
C ALA A 214 17.42 11.59 19.18
N MET A 215 16.59 11.89 20.18
CA MET A 215 16.46 11.02 21.36
C MET A 215 15.91 9.64 21.02
N ALA A 216 14.91 9.56 20.12
CA ALA A 216 14.36 8.29 19.67
C ALA A 216 15.40 7.45 18.90
N ASP A 217 16.23 8.10 18.07
CA ASP A 217 17.31 7.45 17.34
C ASP A 217 18.37 6.89 18.29
N ILE A 218 18.81 7.68 19.28
CA ILE A 218 19.77 7.25 20.31
C ILE A 218 19.23 6.07 21.11
N TRP A 219 17.94 6.11 21.49
CA TRP A 219 17.32 5.00 22.24
C TRP A 219 17.27 3.70 21.45
N ASN A 220 17.16 3.76 20.11
CA ASN A 220 17.12 2.57 19.27
C ASN A 220 18.52 1.97 19.02
N ILE A 221 19.57 2.75 19.27
CA ILE A 221 20.98 2.34 19.08
C ILE A 221 21.60 1.80 20.39
N ALA A 222 21.03 2.15 21.55
CA ALA A 222 21.47 1.70 22.88
C ALA A 222 20.79 0.38 23.32
#